data_AF-A0A175RYM5-F1
#
_entry.id   AF-A0A175RYM5-F1
#
_cell.length_a   1.000
_cell.length_b   1.000
_cell.length_c   1.000
_cell.angle_alpha   90.00
_cell.angle_beta   90.00
_cell.angle_gamma   90.00
#
_symmetry.space_group_name_H-M   'P 1'
#
loop_
_entity.id
_entity.type
_entity.pdbx_description
1 polymer ?
#
loop_
_entity_poly.entity_id
_entity_poly.type
_entity_poly.pdbx_seq_one_letter_code
_entity_poly.pdbx_strand_id
1 'polypeptide(L)'
;MRDDTTTMTEEQQALVRSTRRLDLRRILGGLFVVYGVITTIVGIVNYGTDPEKTGGIHINLWVGLSLLVGGLLFFLWDRLNPVPAADIIGQAEAEEHQKAAGEGRELA
;
A
#
# COMPACT_ATOMS: atom_id res chain seq x y z
N MET A 1 11.80 -28.15 29.68
CA MET A 1 10.71 -27.23 29.30
C MET A 1 11.31 -25.91 28.84
N ARG A 2 11.94 -25.90 27.65
CA ARG A 2 12.45 -24.72 26.96
C ARG A 2 12.60 -25.11 25.49
N ASP A 3 11.63 -24.72 24.66
CA ASP A 3 11.71 -24.82 23.20
C ASP A 3 11.26 -23.49 22.54
N ASP A 4 11.37 -22.37 23.26
CA ASP A 4 10.68 -21.12 22.88
C ASP A 4 11.52 -20.15 22.01
N THR A 5 12.68 -20.55 21.47
CA THR A 5 13.62 -19.58 20.87
C THR A 5 13.64 -19.51 19.34
N THR A 6 12.75 -20.21 18.62
CA THR A 6 12.78 -20.14 17.13
C THR A 6 11.44 -20.17 16.40
N THR A 7 10.31 -20.31 17.09
CA THR A 7 8.98 -20.42 16.47
C THR A 7 8.12 -19.22 16.85
N MET A 8 7.77 -18.39 15.86
CA MET A 8 6.79 -17.31 16.02
C MET A 8 5.49 -17.86 16.63
N THR A 9 4.97 -17.21 17.66
CA THR A 9 3.69 -17.60 18.29
C THR A 9 2.53 -17.48 17.29
N GLU A 10 1.42 -18.20 17.52
CA GLU A 10 0.24 -18.14 16.65
C GLU A 10 -0.31 -16.70 16.52
N GLU A 11 -0.23 -15.92 17.60
CA GLU A 11 -0.62 -14.51 17.62
C GLU A 11 0.28 -13.64 16.74
N GLN A 12 1.61 -13.81 16.83
CA GLN A 12 2.57 -13.11 15.96
C GLN A 12 2.34 -13.45 14.48
N GLN A 13 2.02 -14.72 14.16
CA GLN A 13 1.71 -15.13 12.79
C GLN A 13 0.40 -14.49 12.28
N ALA A 14 -0.62 -14.39 13.13
CA ALA A 14 -1.88 -13.73 12.79
C ALA A 14 -1.68 -12.23 12.53
N LEU A 15 -0.89 -11.56 13.36
CA LEU A 15 -0.51 -10.15 13.21
C LEU A 15 0.27 -9.91 11.91
N VAL A 16 1.30 -10.72 11.63
CA VAL A 16 2.07 -10.59 10.38
C VAL A 16 1.16 -10.81 9.16
N ARG A 17 0.23 -11.76 9.23
CA ARG A 17 -0.71 -12.05 8.14
C ARG A 17 -1.71 -10.91 7.92
N SER A 18 -2.21 -10.25 8.96
CA SER A 18 -3.14 -9.12 8.84
C SER A 18 -2.43 -7.86 8.31
N THR A 19 -1.27 -7.50 8.88
CA THR A 19 -0.48 -6.33 8.48
C THR A 19 -0.05 -6.42 7.02
N ARG A 20 0.37 -7.60 6.57
CA ARG A 20 0.80 -7.83 5.18
C ARG A 20 -0.36 -7.72 4.16
N ARG A 21 -1.61 -7.83 4.60
CA ARG A 21 -2.78 -7.55 3.75
C ARG A 21 -3.10 -6.06 3.63
N LEU A 22 -2.62 -5.25 4.56
CA LEU A 22 -2.85 -3.80 4.62
C LEU A 22 -1.61 -3.00 4.14
N ASP A 23 -0.81 -3.55 3.23
CA ASP A 23 0.32 -2.82 2.64
C ASP A 23 -0.21 -1.67 1.76
N LEU A 24 0.09 -0.43 2.17
CA LEU A 24 -0.32 0.79 1.47
C LEU A 24 0.11 0.80 0.01
N ARG A 25 1.25 0.18 -0.34
CA ARG A 25 1.75 0.16 -1.73
C ARG A 25 0.83 -0.63 -2.64
N ARG A 26 0.26 -1.73 -2.15
CA ARG A 26 -0.72 -2.54 -2.90
C ARG A 26 -2.06 -1.83 -3.01
N ILE A 27 -2.51 -1.21 -1.93
CA ILE A 27 -3.79 -0.46 -1.92
C ILE A 27 -3.70 0.73 -2.89
N LEU A 28 -2.65 1.54 -2.79
CA LEU A 28 -2.40 2.66 -3.69
C LEU A 28 -2.18 2.16 -5.13
N GLY A 29 -1.33 1.16 -5.34
CA GLY A 29 -1.10 0.58 -6.68
C GLY A 29 -2.39 0.12 -7.35
N GLY A 30 -3.26 -0.58 -6.61
CA GLY A 30 -4.58 -1.01 -7.09
C GLY A 30 -5.49 0.17 -7.42
N LEU A 31 -5.52 1.19 -6.55
CA LEU A 31 -6.28 2.41 -6.77
C LEU A 31 -5.83 3.14 -8.05
N PHE A 32 -4.52 3.30 -8.23
CA PHE A 32 -3.92 3.90 -9.43
C PHE A 32 -4.28 3.12 -10.69
N VAL A 33 -4.26 1.78 -10.65
CA VAL A 33 -4.68 0.96 -11.80
C VAL A 33 -6.16 1.14 -12.12
N VAL A 34 -7.05 1.07 -11.12
CA VAL A 34 -8.50 1.24 -11.35
C VAL A 34 -8.82 2.62 -11.93
N TYR A 35 -8.32 3.69 -11.32
CA TYR A 35 -8.50 5.04 -11.85
C TYR A 35 -7.83 5.20 -13.21
N GLY A 36 -6.61 4.68 -13.40
CA GLY A 36 -5.90 4.73 -14.66
C GLY A 36 -6.67 4.07 -15.81
N VAL A 37 -7.28 2.90 -15.57
CA VAL A 37 -8.13 2.22 -16.57
C VAL A 37 -9.34 3.08 -16.90
N ILE A 38 -10.08 3.56 -15.91
CA ILE A 38 -11.29 4.39 -16.12
C ILE A 38 -10.93 5.66 -16.90
N THR A 39 -9.91 6.38 -16.46
CA THR A 39 -9.45 7.63 -17.08
C THR A 39 -8.93 7.40 -18.51
N THR A 40 -8.24 6.28 -18.76
CA THR A 40 -7.81 5.90 -20.12
C THR A 40 -9.02 5.61 -21.01
N ILE A 41 -10.01 4.86 -20.54
CA ILE A 41 -11.25 4.59 -21.30
C ILE A 41 -11.97 5.91 -21.64
N VAL A 42 -12.12 6.81 -20.66
CA VAL A 42 -12.72 8.14 -20.88
C VAL A 42 -11.93 8.92 -21.94
N GLY A 43 -10.59 8.86 -21.90
CA GLY A 43 -9.73 9.50 -22.89
C GLY A 43 -9.85 8.90 -24.30
N ILE A 44 -10.04 7.57 -24.42
CA ILE A 44 -10.26 6.90 -25.71
C ILE A 44 -11.65 7.26 -26.28
N VAL A 45 -12.69 7.23 -25.45
CA VAL A 45 -14.07 7.53 -25.88
C VAL A 45 -14.21 8.98 -26.33
N ASN A 46 -13.53 9.91 -25.65
CA ASN A 46 -13.56 11.34 -25.98
C ASN A 46 -12.38 11.79 -26.86
N TYR A 47 -11.72 10.86 -27.55
CA TYR A 47 -10.52 11.17 -28.33
C TYR A 47 -10.76 12.26 -29.38
N GLY A 48 -11.90 12.23 -30.07
CA GLY A 48 -12.25 13.18 -31.13
C GLY A 48 -12.91 14.47 -30.66
N THR A 49 -13.28 14.60 -29.38
CA THR A 49 -14.14 15.69 -28.88
C THR A 49 -13.41 16.77 -28.08
N ASP A 50 -12.13 16.58 -27.75
CA ASP A 50 -11.41 17.40 -26.77
C ASP A 50 -10.20 18.26 -27.23
N PRO A 51 -9.69 18.26 -28.49
CA PRO A 51 -8.47 19.02 -28.78
C PRO A 51 -8.63 20.54 -28.66
N GLU A 52 -9.84 21.09 -28.71
CA GLU A 52 -10.03 22.55 -28.61
C GLU A 52 -9.94 23.09 -27.18
N LYS A 53 -10.33 22.31 -26.16
CA LYS A 53 -10.34 22.77 -24.76
C LYS A 53 -8.99 22.58 -24.05
N THR A 54 -8.14 21.73 -24.59
CA THR A 54 -6.86 21.32 -23.97
C THR A 54 -5.64 21.72 -24.81
N GLY A 55 -5.81 22.54 -25.85
CA GLY A 55 -4.73 22.97 -26.73
C GLY A 55 -4.13 21.83 -27.56
N GLY A 56 -4.94 20.83 -27.92
CA GLY A 56 -4.55 19.67 -28.73
C GLY A 56 -4.02 18.49 -27.91
N ILE A 57 -4.03 18.55 -26.58
CA ILE A 57 -3.48 17.49 -25.72
C ILE A 57 -4.61 16.63 -25.13
N HIS A 58 -4.56 15.32 -25.34
CA HIS A 58 -5.50 14.39 -24.73
C HIS A 58 -5.14 14.14 -23.25
N ILE A 59 -5.49 15.08 -22.37
CA ILE A 59 -5.10 15.05 -20.95
C ILE A 59 -5.57 13.77 -20.24
N ASN A 60 -6.80 13.32 -20.50
CA ASN A 60 -7.34 12.10 -19.92
C ASN A 60 -6.53 10.87 -20.34
N LEU A 61 -6.04 10.81 -21.59
CA LEU A 61 -5.17 9.70 -22.01
C LEU A 61 -3.81 9.73 -21.32
N TRP A 62 -3.16 10.90 -21.27
CA TRP A 62 -1.84 11.03 -20.64
C TRP A 62 -1.88 10.78 -19.14
N VAL A 63 -2.89 11.30 -18.45
CA VAL A 63 -3.11 11.06 -17.02
C VAL A 63 -3.44 9.59 -16.78
N GLY A 64 -4.36 9.01 -17.55
CA GLY A 64 -4.71 7.60 -17.43
C GLY A 64 -3.51 6.67 -17.61
N LEU A 65 -2.69 6.92 -18.65
CA LEU A 65 -1.48 6.14 -18.91
C LEU A 65 -0.44 6.31 -17.79
N SER A 66 -0.26 7.54 -17.29
CA SER A 66 0.66 7.82 -16.18
C SER A 66 0.23 7.09 -14.90
N LEU A 67 -1.07 7.04 -14.62
CA LEU A 67 -1.62 6.30 -13.48
C LEU A 67 -1.40 4.79 -13.62
N LEU A 68 -1.56 4.23 -14.82
CA LEU A 68 -1.29 2.82 -15.09
C LEU A 68 0.19 2.47 -14.89
N VAL A 69 1.08 3.28 -15.45
CA VAL A 69 2.54 3.10 -15.27
C VAL A 69 2.90 3.22 -13.79
N GLY A 70 2.42 4.27 -13.11
CA GLY A 70 2.64 4.45 -11.68
C GLY A 70 2.13 3.28 -10.84
N GLY A 71 0.91 2.81 -11.09
CA GLY A 71 0.33 1.65 -10.40
C GLY A 71 1.14 0.38 -10.60
N LEU A 72 1.57 0.09 -11.83
CA LEU A 72 2.45 -1.04 -12.14
C LEU A 72 3.81 -0.93 -11.43
N LEU A 73 4.38 0.27 -11.35
CA LEU A 73 5.62 0.52 -10.60
C LEU A 73 5.45 0.27 -9.11
N PHE A 74 4.32 0.64 -8.51
CA PHE A 74 4.01 0.30 -7.12
C PHE A 74 3.95 -1.21 -6.88
N PHE A 75 3.31 -1.96 -7.78
CA PHE A 75 3.29 -3.43 -7.70
C PHE A 75 4.66 -4.05 -7.90
N LEU A 76 5.44 -3.53 -8.85
CA LEU A 76 6.81 -3.99 -9.07
C LEU A 76 7.68 -3.72 -7.83
N TRP A 77 7.55 -2.55 -7.23
CA TRP A 77 8.28 -2.22 -6.02
C TRP A 77 7.85 -3.08 -4.81
N ASP A 78 6.55 -3.30 -4.62
CA ASP A 78 6.04 -4.24 -3.60
C ASP A 78 6.63 -5.65 -3.79
N ARG A 79 6.72 -6.10 -5.05
CA ARG A 79 7.29 -7.41 -5.41
C ARG A 79 8.79 -7.49 -5.15
N LEU A 80 9.52 -6.38 -5.34
CA LEU A 80 10.98 -6.29 -5.16
C LEU A 80 11.39 -6.02 -3.71
N ASN A 81 10.56 -5.35 -2.92
CA ASN A 81 10.88 -4.93 -1.56
C ASN A 81 9.77 -5.30 -0.55
N PRO A 82 9.55 -6.60 -0.27
CA PRO A 82 8.52 -7.03 0.68
C PRO A 82 8.86 -6.57 2.11
N VAL A 83 7.84 -6.19 2.89
CA VAL A 83 8.06 -5.83 4.32
C VAL A 83 8.52 -7.07 5.10
N PRO A 84 9.66 -7.01 5.80
CA PRO A 84 10.12 -8.10 6.66
C PRO A 84 9.16 -8.37 7.82
N ALA A 85 8.93 -9.65 8.15
CA ALA A 85 8.12 -10.03 9.30
C ALA A 85 8.71 -9.53 10.64
N ALA A 86 10.04 -9.49 10.73
CA ALA A 86 10.76 -9.00 11.92
C ALA A 86 10.42 -7.53 12.22
N ASP A 87 10.32 -6.68 11.19
CA ASP A 87 9.97 -5.27 11.37
C ASP A 87 8.53 -5.11 11.88
N ILE A 88 7.60 -5.95 11.41
CA ILE A 88 6.20 -5.93 11.85
C ILE A 88 6.09 -6.32 13.33
N ILE A 89 6.82 -7.37 13.75
CA ILE A 89 6.80 -7.86 15.13
C ILE A 89 7.45 -6.81 16.05
N GLY A 90 8.62 -6.28 15.68
CA GLY A 90 9.31 -5.27 16.49
C GLY A 90 8.51 -3.98 16.67
N GLN A 91 7.73 -3.56 15.67
CA GLN A 91 6.82 -2.42 15.79
C GLN A 91 5.66 -2.69 16.77
N ALA A 92 5.09 -3.90 16.73
CA ALA A 92 4.01 -4.29 17.64
C ALA A 92 4.48 -4.35 19.10
N GLU A 93 5.65 -4.93 19.36
CA GLU A 93 6.27 -4.97 20.69
C GLU A 93 6.59 -3.55 21.20
N ALA A 94 7.12 -2.68 20.34
CA ALA A 94 7.40 -1.29 20.70
C ALA A 94 6.12 -0.49 21.06
N GLU A 95 5.01 -0.74 20.36
CA GLU A 95 3.72 -0.12 20.65
C GLU A 95 3.16 -0.60 21.99
N GLU A 96 3.28 -1.90 22.30
CA GLU A 96 2.87 -2.47 23.59
C GLU A 96 3.68 -1.89 24.75
N HIS A 97 5.01 -1.81 24.59
CA HIS A 97 5.89 -1.17 25.57
C HIS A 97 5.55 0.31 25.79
N GLN A 98 5.20 1.05 24.73
CA GLN A 98 4.74 2.44 24.87
C GLN A 98 3.43 2.55 25.63
N LYS A 99 2.45 1.66 25.38
CA LYS A 99 1.18 1.63 26.12
C LYS A 99 1.42 1.36 27.61
N ALA A 100 2.19 0.32 27.93
CA ALA A 100 2.53 0.00 29.32
C ALA A 100 3.27 1.15 30.03
N ALA A 101 4.17 1.84 29.34
CA ALA A 101 4.90 3.00 29.87
C ALA A 101 4.05 4.29 29.94
N GLY A 102 2.97 4.40 29.17
CA GLY A 102 1.98 5.48 29.23
C GLY A 102 1.02 5.29 30.40
N GLU A 103 0.45 4.10 30.52
CA GLU A 103 -0.46 3.72 31.60
C GLU A 103 0.21 3.81 32.97
N GLY A 104 1.48 3.39 33.08
CA GLY A 104 2.26 3.53 34.33
C GLY A 104 2.55 4.98 34.74
N ARG A 105 2.40 5.95 33.84
CA ARG A 105 2.52 7.39 34.13
C ARG A 105 1.18 8.05 34.45
N GLU A 106 0.05 7.47 34.04
CA GLU A 106 -1.29 7.95 34.41
C GLU A 106 -1.74 7.44 35.79
N LEU A 107 -1.13 6.37 36.30
CA LEU A 107 -1.44 5.76 37.60
C LEU A 107 -0.51 6.19 38.76
N ALA A 108 0.46 7.08 38.49
CA ALA A 108 1.44 7.59 39.46
C ALA A 108 1.20 9.08 39.77
#